data_AF-A0A4Q6BLA5-F1
#
_entry.id   AF-A0A4Q6BLA5-F1
#
_cell.length_a   1.000
_cell.length_b   1.000
_cell.length_c   1.000
_cell.angle_alpha   90.00
_cell.angle_beta   90.00
_cell.angle_gamma   90.00
#
_symmetry.space_group_name_H-M   'P 1'
#
loop_
_entity.id
_entity.type
_entity.pdbx_description
1 polymer ?
#
loop_
_entity_poly.entity_id
_entity_poly.type
_entity_poly.pdbx_seq_one_letter_code
_entity_poly.pdbx_strand_id
1 'polypeptide(L)'
;MATIMSLFQSAVESIIPLTVLLGLLIFVHEMGHFLVAKYFKVRVEVFSLGFGPKLLKYQKGETVYAISAIPLGGYVKMFGDDPTATTENDQKAYSFTHKPVGQRIAIVLAGPLMNFFFAILIFAAVALLGEQAIAPKAGDIQPDSVAYAQGFRSGDTIKSVGGETVGTWEEMQNKIQASGDRTVAVEIERGSGAELKKETIQVTPKLADNKNPLSWDRVIGEVTGLTPSSRSTFIGVSNPKSLAGAAGLKTGDHVKKINGTELTKWRELRELLPAAVASGELKVEVERGLLDEKTSDNPETVTATV
;
A
#
# COMPACT_ATOMS: atom_id res chain seq x y z
N MET A 1 -0.13 8.26 -31.64
CA MET A 1 0.70 9.17 -30.82
C MET A 1 0.37 9.06 -29.34
N ALA A 2 -0.90 9.17 -28.94
CA ALA A 2 -1.33 8.99 -27.53
C ALA A 2 -0.95 7.62 -26.92
N THR A 3 -1.12 6.52 -27.65
CA THR A 3 -0.75 5.17 -27.18
C THR A 3 0.76 4.97 -27.00
N ILE A 4 1.59 5.65 -27.81
CA ILE A 4 3.05 5.58 -27.66
C ILE A 4 3.49 6.43 -26.46
N MET A 5 2.83 7.57 -26.25
CA MET A 5 3.06 8.43 -25.09
C MET A 5 2.68 7.74 -23.78
N SER A 6 1.54 7.02 -23.76
CA SER A 6 1.10 6.28 -22.57
C SER A 6 2.01 5.08 -22.27
N LEU A 7 2.44 4.32 -23.29
CA LEU A 7 3.41 3.24 -23.11
C LEU A 7 4.76 3.77 -22.59
N PHE A 8 5.22 4.91 -23.11
CA PHE A 8 6.43 5.56 -22.61
C PHE A 8 6.27 6.00 -21.16
N GLN A 9 5.15 6.61 -20.80
CA GLN A 9 4.85 7.03 -19.44
C GLN A 9 4.81 5.84 -18.46
N SER A 10 4.08 4.77 -18.79
CA SER A 10 4.04 3.55 -17.97
C SER A 10 5.42 2.90 -17.83
N ALA A 11 6.23 2.93 -18.89
CA ALA A 11 7.60 2.44 -18.84
C ALA A 11 8.46 3.29 -17.89
N VAL A 12 8.36 4.61 -17.94
CA VAL A 12 9.09 5.53 -17.05
C VAL A 12 8.66 5.32 -15.59
N GLU A 13 7.36 5.23 -15.32
CA GLU A 13 6.79 4.98 -13.99
C GLU A 13 7.24 3.65 -13.40
N SER A 14 7.55 2.65 -14.22
CA SER A 14 8.01 1.33 -13.76
C SER A 14 9.53 1.25 -13.65
N ILE A 15 10.26 1.77 -14.65
CA ILE A 15 11.72 1.62 -14.77
C ILE A 15 12.45 2.51 -13.76
N ILE A 16 11.98 3.73 -13.51
CA ILE A 16 12.67 4.64 -12.59
C ILE A 16 12.65 4.08 -11.16
N PRO A 17 11.49 3.72 -10.55
CA PRO A 17 11.48 3.16 -9.20
C PRO A 17 12.25 1.85 -9.11
N LEU A 18 12.16 0.99 -10.12
CA LEU A 18 12.94 -0.25 -10.19
C LEU A 18 14.45 0.04 -10.15
N THR A 19 14.92 1.00 -10.96
CA THR A 19 16.33 1.36 -11.03
C THR A 19 16.81 1.98 -9.72
N VAL A 20 16.00 2.84 -9.08
CA VAL A 20 16.31 3.44 -7.79
C VAL A 20 16.37 2.37 -6.69
N LEU A 21 15.37 1.49 -6.63
CA LEU A 21 15.28 0.41 -5.65
C LEU A 21 16.46 -0.56 -5.79
N LEU A 22 16.72 -1.03 -7.02
CA LEU A 22 17.82 -1.95 -7.29
C LEU A 22 19.17 -1.30 -7.05
N GLY A 23 19.35 -0.05 -7.49
CA GLY A 23 20.57 0.72 -7.26
C GLY A 23 20.86 0.91 -5.76
N LEU A 24 19.84 1.21 -4.95
CA LEU A 24 19.97 1.33 -3.50
C LEU A 24 20.32 -0.02 -2.85
N LEU A 25 19.65 -1.11 -3.24
CA LEU A 25 19.90 -2.46 -2.72
C LEU A 25 21.32 -2.92 -3.04
N ILE A 26 21.80 -2.68 -4.25
CA ILE A 26 23.17 -3.02 -4.65
C ILE A 26 24.17 -2.11 -3.93
N PHE A 27 23.89 -0.81 -3.81
CA PHE A 27 24.77 0.10 -3.08
C PHE A 27 25.00 -0.37 -1.64
N VAL A 28 23.94 -0.75 -0.92
CA VAL A 28 24.05 -1.26 0.45
C VAL A 28 24.82 -2.58 0.50
N HIS A 29 24.63 -3.46 -0.49
CA HIS A 29 25.38 -4.70 -0.64
C HIS A 29 26.88 -4.44 -0.83
N GLU A 30 27.25 -3.62 -1.81
CA GLU A 30 28.64 -3.26 -2.08
C GLU A 30 29.26 -2.53 -0.88
N MET A 31 28.49 -1.70 -0.18
CA MET A 31 28.93 -1.03 1.04
C MET A 31 29.33 -2.03 2.12
N GLY A 32 28.63 -3.17 2.24
CA GLY A 32 29.01 -4.25 3.16
C GLY A 32 30.40 -4.81 2.87
N HIS A 33 30.66 -5.21 1.62
CA HIS A 33 31.98 -5.66 1.18
C HIS A 33 33.05 -4.59 1.46
N PHE A 34 32.76 -3.34 1.10
CA PHE A 34 33.66 -2.21 1.28
C PHE A 34 34.05 -1.96 2.74
N LEU A 35 33.06 -1.88 3.63
CA LEU A 35 33.28 -1.58 5.05
C LEU A 35 34.12 -2.67 5.72
N VAL A 36 33.79 -3.93 5.47
CA VAL A 36 34.52 -5.06 6.06
C VAL A 36 35.91 -5.24 5.45
N ALA A 37 36.08 -4.98 4.16
CA ALA A 37 37.40 -4.94 3.53
C ALA A 37 38.30 -3.87 4.16
N LYS A 38 37.78 -2.65 4.36
CA LYS A 38 38.50 -1.57 5.05
C LYS A 38 38.82 -1.92 6.50
N TYR A 39 37.89 -2.56 7.23
CA TYR A 39 38.11 -3.02 8.59
C TYR A 39 39.30 -3.99 8.70
N PHE A 40 39.42 -4.96 7.78
CA PHE A 40 40.55 -5.89 7.73
C PHE A 40 41.80 -5.33 7.04
N LYS A 41 41.83 -4.02 6.75
CA LYS A 41 42.96 -3.33 6.08
C LYS A 41 43.27 -3.92 4.70
N VAL A 42 42.24 -4.35 3.97
CA VAL A 42 42.34 -4.64 2.54
C VAL A 42 42.22 -3.31 1.79
N ARG A 43 43.15 -3.04 0.87
CA ARG A 43 43.07 -1.84 0.03
C ARG A 43 41.94 -2.02 -0.97
N VAL A 44 41.06 -1.03 -1.05
CA VAL A 44 39.99 -0.96 -2.05
C VAL A 44 40.38 0.09 -3.06
N GLU A 45 40.56 -0.30 -4.31
CA GLU A 45 40.96 0.58 -5.40
C GLU A 45 39.78 1.37 -5.96
N VAL A 46 38.64 0.70 -6.13
CA VAL A 46 37.43 1.29 -6.71
C VAL A 46 36.20 0.84 -5.94
N PHE A 47 35.36 1.79 -5.59
CA PHE A 47 34.00 1.56 -5.15
C PHE A 47 33.08 2.21 -6.19
N SER A 48 32.38 1.41 -7.00
CA SER A 48 31.55 1.92 -8.10
C SER A 48 30.10 1.56 -7.89
N LEU A 49 29.22 2.55 -8.04
CA LEU A 49 27.80 2.33 -8.27
C LEU A 49 27.57 2.27 -9.79
N GLY A 50 27.06 1.15 -10.27
CA GLY A 50 26.89 0.85 -11.68
C GLY A 50 28.14 0.30 -12.37
N PHE A 51 27.96 -0.09 -13.64
CA PHE A 51 28.98 -0.64 -14.54
C PHE A 51 29.26 0.26 -15.75
N GLY A 52 30.35 -0.04 -16.45
CA GLY A 52 30.73 0.62 -17.70
C GLY A 52 31.51 1.93 -17.49
N PRO A 53 31.39 2.90 -18.42
CA PRO A 53 32.13 4.15 -18.33
C PRO A 53 31.72 4.96 -17.09
N LYS A 54 32.72 5.47 -16.36
CA LYS A 54 32.53 6.26 -15.14
C LYS A 54 32.04 7.66 -15.53
N LEU A 55 30.80 7.98 -15.18
CA LEU A 55 30.22 9.31 -15.39
C LEU A 55 30.80 10.32 -14.41
N LEU A 56 30.88 9.93 -13.14
CA LEU A 56 31.46 10.72 -12.07
C LEU A 56 32.49 9.88 -11.32
N LYS A 57 33.62 10.48 -10.96
CA LYS A 57 34.64 9.84 -10.14
C LYS A 57 35.22 10.84 -9.16
N TYR A 58 35.43 10.39 -7.94
CA TYR A 58 36.07 11.16 -6.88
C TYR A 58 37.03 10.24 -6.12
N GLN A 59 38.28 10.66 -5.95
CA GLN A 59 39.27 9.88 -5.23
C GLN A 59 39.43 10.43 -3.81
N LYS A 60 39.30 9.54 -2.81
CA LYS A 60 39.58 9.86 -1.41
C LYS A 60 40.51 8.79 -0.84
N GLY A 61 41.74 9.21 -0.53
CA GLY A 61 42.82 8.30 -0.16
C GLY A 61 43.13 7.32 -1.29
N GLU A 62 43.14 6.03 -0.96
CA GLU A 62 43.45 4.96 -1.91
C GLU A 62 42.24 4.48 -2.74
N THR A 63 41.03 4.98 -2.45
CA THR A 63 39.78 4.51 -3.07
C THR A 63 39.21 5.55 -4.03
N VAL A 64 38.92 5.10 -5.26
CA VAL A 64 38.15 5.86 -6.24
C VAL A 64 36.68 5.51 -6.10
N TYR A 65 35.87 6.48 -5.69
CA TYR A 65 34.42 6.40 -5.68
C TYR A 65 33.89 6.79 -7.06
N ALA A 66 33.07 5.96 -7.67
CA ALA A 66 32.57 6.19 -9.03
C ALA A 66 31.06 5.96 -9.15
N ILE A 67 30.44 6.72 -10.03
CA ILE A 67 29.08 6.47 -10.54
C ILE A 67 29.25 6.20 -12.03
N SER A 68 28.80 5.03 -12.49
CA SER A 68 28.98 4.56 -13.87
C SER A 68 27.67 4.59 -14.65
N ALA A 69 27.76 4.56 -15.98
CA ALA A 69 26.63 4.82 -16.87
C ALA A 69 25.49 3.79 -16.77
N ILE A 70 25.80 2.55 -16.41
CA ILE A 70 24.79 1.48 -16.29
C ILE A 70 24.45 1.30 -14.81
N PRO A 71 23.25 1.72 -14.34
CA PRO A 71 22.89 1.70 -12.92
C PRO A 71 22.50 0.31 -12.39
N LEU A 72 22.42 -0.70 -13.26
CA LEU A 72 22.04 -2.08 -12.95
C LEU A 72 23.20 -2.86 -12.32
N GLY A 73 23.79 -2.35 -11.23
CA GLY A 73 25.01 -2.93 -10.70
C GLY A 73 25.83 -2.08 -9.76
N GLY A 74 26.96 -2.64 -9.37
CA GLY A 74 28.00 -2.03 -8.57
C GLY A 74 29.16 -3.01 -8.41
N TYR A 75 30.32 -2.52 -7.98
CA TYR A 75 31.42 -3.39 -7.61
C TYR A 75 32.40 -2.72 -6.65
N VAL A 76 32.99 -3.53 -5.78
CA VAL A 76 34.14 -3.18 -4.95
C VAL A 76 35.40 -3.86 -5.48
N LYS A 77 36.26 -3.12 -6.17
CA LYS A 77 37.55 -3.64 -6.64
C LYS A 77 38.57 -3.62 -5.51
N MET A 78 38.91 -4.80 -5.00
CA MET A 78 39.91 -4.98 -3.93
C MET A 78 41.30 -5.22 -4.52
N PHE A 79 42.31 -4.68 -3.86
CA PHE A 79 43.71 -4.91 -4.26
C PHE A 79 44.06 -6.38 -4.10
N GLY A 80 44.67 -6.97 -5.13
CA GLY A 80 45.07 -8.37 -5.14
C GLY A 80 43.89 -9.36 -5.14
N ASP A 81 42.72 -8.95 -5.62
CA ASP A 81 41.57 -9.83 -5.92
C ASP A 81 41.77 -10.64 -7.21
N ASP A 82 42.64 -10.18 -8.11
CA ASP A 82 43.07 -10.94 -9.28
C ASP A 82 44.13 -12.00 -8.86
N PRO A 83 43.81 -13.30 -8.92
CA PRO A 83 44.73 -14.36 -8.52
C PRO A 83 45.90 -14.54 -9.48
N THR A 84 45.85 -13.94 -10.67
CA THR A 84 46.89 -14.04 -11.71
C THR A 84 47.92 -12.93 -11.65
N ALA A 85 47.64 -11.86 -10.88
CA ALA A 85 48.53 -10.72 -10.74
C ALA A 85 49.63 -10.97 -9.69
N THR A 86 50.90 -10.80 -10.08
CA THR A 86 52.03 -10.89 -9.15
C THR A 86 51.97 -9.75 -8.14
N THR A 87 51.82 -10.07 -6.85
CA THR A 87 51.81 -9.08 -5.77
C THR A 87 53.20 -8.99 -5.14
N GLU A 88 53.81 -7.80 -5.14
CA GLU A 88 55.08 -7.53 -4.45
C GLU A 88 54.98 -7.84 -2.95
N ASN A 89 56.08 -8.30 -2.34
CA ASN A 89 56.08 -8.84 -0.97
C ASN A 89 55.63 -7.83 0.10
N ASP A 90 55.92 -6.55 -0.10
CA ASP A 90 55.55 -5.44 0.78
C ASP A 90 54.06 -5.06 0.69
N GLN A 91 53.40 -5.37 -0.42
CA GLN A 91 51.98 -5.06 -0.65
C GLN A 91 51.04 -6.21 -0.29
N LYS A 92 51.56 -7.42 -0.06
CA LYS A 92 50.78 -8.61 0.37
C LYS A 92 49.93 -8.35 1.62
N ALA A 93 50.41 -7.50 2.53
CA ALA A 93 49.67 -7.14 3.74
C ALA A 93 48.32 -6.44 3.47
N TYR A 94 48.15 -5.81 2.30
CA TYR A 94 46.94 -5.09 1.89
C TYR A 94 46.11 -5.84 0.84
N SER A 95 46.60 -7.00 0.38
CA SER A 95 45.99 -7.82 -0.66
C SER A 95 44.88 -8.71 -0.10
N PHE A 96 43.73 -8.74 -0.78
CA PHE A 96 42.58 -9.58 -0.43
C PHE A 96 42.95 -11.07 -0.39
N THR A 97 43.60 -11.57 -1.45
CA THR A 97 43.96 -12.99 -1.57
C THR A 97 44.94 -13.47 -0.50
N HIS A 98 45.75 -12.58 0.07
CA HIS A 98 46.74 -12.90 1.09
C HIS A 98 46.21 -12.77 2.53
N LYS A 99 44.96 -12.33 2.73
CA LYS A 99 44.34 -12.35 4.06
C LYS A 99 43.97 -13.77 4.50
N PRO A 100 43.91 -14.05 5.82
CA PRO A 100 43.38 -15.28 6.35
C PRO A 100 42.00 -15.62 5.76
N VAL A 101 41.74 -16.91 5.53
CA VAL A 101 40.50 -17.41 4.90
C VAL A 101 39.25 -16.86 5.59
N GLY A 102 39.23 -16.84 6.93
CA GLY A 102 38.09 -16.31 7.70
C GLY A 102 37.82 -14.83 7.44
N GLN A 103 38.85 -14.01 7.23
CA GLN A 103 38.67 -12.59 6.89
C GLN A 103 38.11 -12.43 5.48
N ARG A 104 38.58 -13.23 4.52
CA ARG A 104 38.05 -13.23 3.14
C ARG A 104 36.59 -13.65 3.13
N ILE A 105 36.23 -14.71 3.86
CA ILE A 105 34.84 -15.16 4.01
C ILE A 105 33.99 -14.05 4.64
N ALA A 106 34.46 -13.41 5.71
CA ALA A 106 33.74 -12.31 6.34
C ALA A 106 33.50 -11.14 5.38
N ILE A 107 34.49 -10.77 4.56
CA ILE A 107 34.35 -9.73 3.53
C ILE A 107 33.29 -10.12 2.49
N VAL A 108 33.31 -11.35 1.98
CA VAL A 108 32.35 -11.82 0.97
C VAL A 108 30.94 -11.98 1.56
N LEU A 109 30.79 -12.39 2.82
CA LEU A 109 29.48 -12.46 3.46
C LEU A 109 28.93 -11.10 3.89
N ALA A 110 29.78 -10.09 4.03
CA ALA A 110 29.38 -8.77 4.49
C ALA A 110 28.32 -8.12 3.59
N GLY A 111 28.41 -8.28 2.27
CA GLY A 111 27.42 -7.73 1.34
C GLY A 111 26.01 -8.29 1.57
N PRO A 112 25.80 -9.61 1.46
CA PRO A 112 24.51 -10.23 1.77
C PRO A 112 23.98 -9.91 3.17
N LEU A 113 24.84 -9.94 4.19
CA LEU A 113 24.44 -9.65 5.57
C LEU A 113 24.04 -8.19 5.78
N MET A 114 24.68 -7.25 5.08
CA MET A 114 24.26 -5.84 5.12
C MET A 114 22.88 -5.64 4.52
N ASN A 115 22.52 -6.37 3.45
CA ASN A 115 21.16 -6.32 2.92
C ASN A 115 20.13 -6.91 3.89
N PHE A 116 20.48 -7.98 4.61
CA PHE A 116 19.62 -8.53 5.65
C PHE A 116 19.39 -7.52 6.79
N PHE A 117 20.45 -6.87 7.27
CA PHE A 117 20.34 -5.81 8.26
C PHE A 117 19.55 -4.60 7.76
N PHE A 118 19.77 -4.20 6.51
CA PHE A 118 19.03 -3.11 5.88
C PHE A 118 17.54 -3.42 5.74
N ALA A 119 17.19 -4.66 5.40
CA ALA A 119 15.79 -5.10 5.38
C ALA A 119 15.16 -4.96 6.78
N ILE A 120 15.84 -5.41 7.84
CA ILE A 120 15.36 -5.24 9.23
C ILE A 120 15.12 -3.75 9.53
N LEU A 121 16.04 -2.87 9.17
CA LEU A 121 15.88 -1.42 9.38
C LEU A 121 14.69 -0.85 8.61
N ILE A 122 14.49 -1.24 7.35
CA ILE A 122 13.33 -0.81 6.55
C ILE A 122 12.03 -1.29 7.21
N PHE A 123 11.93 -2.58 7.55
CA PHE A 123 10.73 -3.12 8.16
C PHE A 123 10.45 -2.49 9.53
N ALA A 124 11.47 -2.22 10.33
CA ALA A 124 11.32 -1.49 11.58
C ALA A 124 10.84 -0.04 11.36
N ALA A 125 11.38 0.66 10.37
CA ALA A 125 10.92 2.01 10.02
C ALA A 125 9.46 2.01 9.55
N VAL A 126 9.07 1.07 8.68
CA VAL A 126 7.69 0.89 8.24
C VAL A 126 6.76 0.61 9.42
N ALA A 127 7.17 -0.27 10.33
CA ALA A 127 6.39 -0.57 11.54
C ALA A 127 6.21 0.67 12.44
N LEU A 128 7.25 1.51 12.59
CA LEU A 128 7.19 2.74 13.39
C LEU A 128 6.36 3.86 12.74
N LEU A 129 6.35 3.94 11.41
CA LEU A 129 5.51 4.89 10.67
C LEU A 129 4.03 4.51 10.70
N GLY A 130 3.72 3.26 11.09
CA GLY A 130 2.38 2.72 11.13
C GLY A 130 1.94 2.16 9.77
N GLU A 131 1.08 1.15 9.82
CA GLU A 131 0.48 0.56 8.62
C GLU A 131 -0.85 1.23 8.30
N GLN A 132 -1.11 1.51 7.01
CA GLN A 132 -2.45 1.88 6.56
C GLN A 132 -3.32 0.62 6.49
N ALA A 133 -3.90 0.24 7.62
CA ALA A 133 -4.85 -0.86 7.68
C ALA A 133 -6.27 -0.37 7.41
N ILE A 134 -7.09 -1.22 6.79
CA ILE A 134 -8.53 -0.96 6.65
C ILE A 134 -9.13 -0.94 8.06
N ALA A 135 -9.73 0.17 8.46
CA ALA A 135 -10.39 0.29 9.76
C ALA A 135 -11.53 -0.74 9.88
N PRO A 136 -11.82 -1.28 11.08
CA PRO A 136 -12.90 -2.23 11.33
C PRO A 136 -14.26 -1.54 11.30
N LYS A 137 -14.62 -0.95 10.16
CA LYS A 137 -15.85 -0.19 9.96
C LYS A 137 -16.70 -0.87 8.89
N ALA A 138 -17.93 -1.22 9.25
CA ALA A 138 -18.89 -1.77 8.32
C ALA A 138 -19.22 -0.74 7.23
N GLY A 139 -19.13 -1.18 5.98
CA GLY A 139 -19.54 -0.41 4.82
C GLY A 139 -21.06 -0.40 4.66
N ASP A 140 -21.54 -0.70 3.45
CA ASP A 140 -22.98 -0.77 3.21
C ASP A 140 -23.54 -2.15 3.57
N ILE A 141 -24.39 -2.18 4.60
CA ILE A 141 -25.12 -3.37 5.04
C ILE A 141 -26.53 -3.33 4.43
N GLN A 142 -26.89 -4.34 3.65
CA GLN A 142 -28.21 -4.41 3.02
C GLN A 142 -29.27 -4.90 4.02
N PRO A 143 -30.49 -4.32 4.03
CA PRO A 143 -31.55 -4.71 4.97
C PRO A 143 -31.97 -6.19 4.93
N ASP A 144 -31.80 -6.85 3.79
CA ASP A 144 -32.11 -8.26 3.55
C ASP A 144 -30.91 -9.20 3.81
N SER A 145 -29.77 -8.66 4.26
CA SER A 145 -28.56 -9.44 4.52
C SER A 145 -28.56 -10.15 5.88
N VAL A 146 -27.75 -11.22 5.99
CA VAL A 146 -27.51 -11.91 7.27
C VAL A 146 -26.87 -10.96 8.27
N ALA A 147 -25.90 -10.15 7.86
CA ALA A 147 -25.29 -9.14 8.73
C ALA A 147 -26.35 -8.20 9.35
N TYR A 148 -27.31 -7.71 8.56
CA TYR A 148 -28.38 -6.86 9.08
C TYR A 148 -29.26 -7.59 10.11
N ALA A 149 -29.63 -8.84 9.82
CA ALA A 149 -30.42 -9.68 10.71
C ALA A 149 -29.69 -10.00 12.03
N GLN A 150 -28.36 -10.06 12.00
CA GLN A 150 -27.50 -10.24 13.19
C GLN A 150 -27.28 -8.92 13.97
N GLY A 151 -27.87 -7.81 13.53
CA GLY A 151 -27.86 -6.53 14.24
C GLY A 151 -26.83 -5.52 13.74
N PHE A 152 -26.01 -5.84 12.74
CA PHE A 152 -25.12 -4.87 12.12
C PHE A 152 -25.89 -3.81 11.33
N ARG A 153 -25.35 -2.60 11.29
CA ARG A 153 -25.84 -1.49 10.48
C ARG A 153 -24.66 -0.87 9.74
N SER A 154 -24.98 -0.21 8.63
CA SER A 154 -23.97 0.49 7.83
C SER A 154 -23.28 1.57 8.66
N GLY A 155 -21.96 1.64 8.57
CA GLY A 155 -21.15 2.59 9.32
C GLY A 155 -20.80 2.19 10.75
N ASP A 156 -21.30 1.05 11.25
CA ASP A 156 -20.89 0.51 12.56
C ASP A 156 -19.38 0.33 12.61
N THR A 157 -18.75 0.82 13.67
CA THR A 157 -17.31 0.63 13.92
C THR A 157 -17.15 -0.47 14.96
N ILE A 158 -16.58 -1.60 14.57
CA ILE A 158 -16.36 -2.76 15.44
C ILE A 158 -15.14 -2.48 16.32
N LYS A 159 -15.30 -2.66 17.64
CA LYS A 159 -14.25 -2.42 18.65
C LYS A 159 -13.68 -3.70 19.23
N SER A 160 -14.50 -4.74 19.36
CA SER A 160 -14.05 -6.04 19.86
C SER A 160 -14.93 -7.17 19.32
N VAL A 161 -14.35 -8.37 19.27
CA VAL A 161 -15.04 -9.63 18.92
C VAL A 161 -14.64 -10.67 19.96
N GLY A 162 -15.62 -11.25 20.66
CA GLY A 162 -15.37 -12.26 21.69
C GLY A 162 -14.61 -11.74 22.91
N GLY A 163 -14.69 -10.44 23.20
CA GLY A 163 -13.96 -9.79 24.30
C GLY A 163 -12.53 -9.36 23.96
N GLU A 164 -12.06 -9.63 22.73
CA GLU A 164 -10.75 -9.19 22.26
C GLU A 164 -10.90 -7.96 21.36
N THR A 165 -10.17 -6.89 21.67
CA THR A 165 -10.18 -5.65 20.89
C THR A 165 -9.63 -5.87 19.48
N VAL A 166 -10.18 -5.15 18.50
CA VAL A 166 -9.76 -5.21 17.09
C VAL A 166 -9.39 -3.82 16.58
N GLY A 167 -8.23 -3.73 15.92
CA GLY A 167 -7.71 -2.48 15.34
C GLY A 167 -7.95 -2.38 13.83
N THR A 168 -8.17 -3.51 13.15
CA THR A 168 -8.29 -3.59 11.69
C THR A 168 -9.47 -4.45 11.26
N TRP A 169 -9.97 -4.22 10.04
CA TRP A 169 -11.01 -5.03 9.43
C TRP A 169 -10.60 -6.50 9.32
N GLU A 170 -9.34 -6.75 8.95
CA GLU A 170 -8.79 -8.10 8.83
C GLU A 170 -8.75 -8.81 10.18
N GLU A 171 -8.30 -8.13 11.24
CA GLU A 171 -8.26 -8.69 12.58
C GLU A 171 -9.68 -9.06 13.06
N MET A 172 -10.64 -8.15 12.85
CA MET A 172 -12.05 -8.39 13.13
C MET A 172 -12.60 -9.60 12.36
N GLN A 173 -12.33 -9.67 11.05
CA GLN A 173 -12.78 -10.77 10.20
C GLN A 173 -12.15 -12.10 10.62
N ASN A 174 -10.84 -12.13 10.93
CA ASN A 174 -10.15 -13.32 11.39
C ASN A 174 -10.73 -13.84 12.71
N LYS A 175 -11.07 -12.96 13.65
CA LYS A 175 -11.71 -13.36 14.92
C LYS A 175 -13.11 -13.94 14.71
N ILE A 176 -13.91 -13.36 13.82
CA ILE A 176 -15.22 -13.91 13.43
C ILE A 176 -15.05 -15.28 12.76
N GLN A 177 -14.08 -15.41 11.85
CA GLN A 177 -13.82 -16.67 11.16
C GLN A 177 -13.41 -17.79 12.11
N ALA A 178 -12.53 -17.48 13.07
CA ALA A 178 -12.05 -18.40 14.09
C ALA A 178 -13.14 -18.82 15.10
N SER A 179 -14.26 -18.08 15.21
CA SER A 179 -15.35 -18.49 16.08
C SER A 179 -16.16 -19.66 15.50
N GLY A 180 -16.07 -19.91 14.19
CA GLY A 180 -16.84 -20.96 13.51
C GLY A 180 -18.33 -20.63 13.53
N ASP A 181 -19.15 -21.54 14.03
CA ASP A 181 -20.59 -21.36 14.24
C ASP A 181 -20.95 -20.87 15.65
N ARG A 182 -19.96 -20.63 16.50
CA ARG A 182 -20.21 -20.18 17.87
C ARG A 182 -20.68 -18.72 17.89
N THR A 183 -21.73 -18.45 18.65
CA THR A 183 -22.17 -17.09 18.95
C THR A 183 -21.08 -16.34 19.70
N VAL A 184 -20.70 -15.18 19.18
CA VAL A 184 -19.71 -14.28 19.77
C VAL A 184 -20.33 -12.91 20.02
N ALA A 185 -19.99 -12.31 21.15
CA ALA A 185 -20.33 -10.92 21.43
C ALA A 185 -19.44 -9.99 20.60
N VAL A 186 -20.04 -9.05 19.89
CA VAL A 186 -19.34 -8.05 19.09
C VAL A 186 -19.71 -6.67 19.63
N GLU A 187 -18.71 -5.92 20.08
CA GLU A 187 -18.91 -4.54 20.52
C GLU A 187 -18.76 -3.59 19.34
N ILE A 188 -19.74 -2.71 19.17
CA ILE A 188 -19.81 -1.76 18.08
C ILE A 188 -20.04 -0.34 18.59
N GLU A 189 -19.50 0.63 17.85
CA GLU A 189 -19.84 2.04 17.95
C GLU A 189 -20.69 2.43 16.73
N ARG A 190 -21.90 2.92 16.99
CA ARG A 190 -22.89 3.30 15.98
C ARG A 190 -23.20 4.78 16.06
N GLY A 191 -23.29 5.45 14.91
CA GLY A 191 -23.54 6.90 14.81
C GLY A 191 -22.26 7.73 14.76
N SER A 192 -22.40 9.04 14.96
CA SER A 192 -21.27 9.98 14.92
C SER A 192 -21.50 11.16 15.86
N GLY A 193 -20.42 11.74 16.39
CA GLY A 193 -20.49 12.92 17.25
C GLY A 193 -21.31 12.66 18.52
N ALA A 194 -22.27 13.54 18.81
CA ALA A 194 -23.11 13.48 20.01
C ALA A 194 -24.08 12.28 20.05
N GLU A 195 -24.31 11.61 18.91
CA GLU A 195 -25.21 10.45 18.82
C GLU A 195 -24.47 9.11 18.83
N LEU A 196 -23.15 9.11 19.08
CA LEU A 196 -22.36 7.89 19.13
C LEU A 196 -22.84 6.98 20.28
N LYS A 197 -23.33 5.79 19.94
CA LYS A 197 -23.79 4.76 20.88
C LYS A 197 -22.84 3.58 20.85
N LYS A 198 -22.52 3.05 22.03
CA LYS A 198 -21.82 1.78 22.20
C LYS A 198 -22.85 0.69 22.44
N GLU A 199 -22.81 -0.35 21.63
CA GLU A 199 -23.73 -1.49 21.71
C GLU A 199 -22.95 -2.79 21.64
N THR A 200 -23.48 -3.83 22.27
CA THR A 200 -22.96 -5.20 22.12
C THR A 200 -24.03 -6.02 21.42
N ILE A 201 -23.70 -6.59 20.27
CA ILE A 201 -24.57 -7.48 19.51
C ILE A 201 -24.07 -8.93 19.61
N GLN A 202 -25.00 -9.89 19.57
CA GLN A 202 -24.67 -11.32 19.56
C GLN A 202 -24.66 -11.81 18.12
N VAL A 203 -23.49 -12.20 17.63
CA VAL A 203 -23.28 -12.58 16.24
C VAL A 203 -22.99 -14.06 16.18
N THR A 204 -23.80 -14.80 15.41
CA THR A 204 -23.61 -16.23 15.16
C THR A 204 -23.24 -16.42 13.69
N PRO A 205 -21.95 -16.58 13.36
CA PRO A 205 -21.53 -16.80 11.98
C PRO A 205 -22.02 -18.17 11.49
N LYS A 206 -22.10 -18.34 10.18
CA LYS A 206 -22.40 -19.63 9.56
C LYS A 206 -21.11 -20.24 9.03
N LEU A 207 -20.97 -21.55 9.18
CA LEU A 207 -19.88 -22.27 8.54
C LEU A 207 -19.98 -22.13 7.02
N ALA A 208 -18.89 -21.72 6.41
CA ALA A 208 -18.74 -21.60 4.97
C ALA A 208 -17.38 -22.12 4.53
N ASP A 209 -17.29 -22.58 3.28
CA ASP A 209 -16.02 -23.00 2.69
C ASP A 209 -15.04 -21.81 2.64
N ASN A 210 -13.83 -22.04 3.14
CA ASN A 210 -12.78 -21.04 3.10
C ASN A 210 -12.26 -20.87 1.68
N LYS A 211 -12.45 -19.66 1.13
CA LYS A 211 -11.99 -19.31 -0.22
C LYS A 211 -10.51 -18.92 -0.26
N ASN A 212 -9.84 -18.79 0.88
CA ASN A 212 -8.44 -18.42 0.95
C ASN A 212 -7.54 -19.64 0.59
N PRO A 213 -6.85 -19.64 -0.55
CA PRO A 213 -6.01 -20.77 -0.97
C PRO A 213 -4.76 -20.96 -0.12
N LEU A 214 -4.40 -19.99 0.73
CA LEU A 214 -3.25 -20.04 1.63
C LEU A 214 -3.61 -20.49 3.05
N SER A 215 -4.90 -20.66 3.36
CA SER A 215 -5.35 -21.09 4.68
C SER A 215 -5.37 -22.63 4.78
N TRP A 216 -4.99 -23.14 5.95
CA TRP A 216 -5.13 -24.56 6.29
C TRP A 216 -6.58 -24.93 6.66
N ASP A 217 -7.37 -23.95 7.10
CA ASP A 217 -8.75 -24.15 7.51
C ASP A 217 -9.65 -24.25 6.28
N ARG A 218 -10.30 -25.41 6.10
CA ARG A 218 -11.25 -25.61 4.98
C ARG A 218 -12.58 -24.93 5.18
N VAL A 219 -12.95 -24.70 6.43
CA VAL A 219 -14.25 -24.14 6.83
C VAL A 219 -14.02 -23.05 7.87
N ILE A 220 -14.72 -21.93 7.73
CA ILE A 220 -14.61 -20.75 8.59
C ILE A 220 -16.01 -20.24 8.96
N GLY A 221 -16.09 -19.47 10.04
CA GLY A 221 -17.29 -18.67 10.34
C GLY A 221 -17.42 -17.47 9.40
N GLU A 222 -18.56 -17.33 8.74
CA GLU A 222 -18.85 -16.20 7.86
C GLU A 222 -20.15 -15.50 8.25
N VAL A 223 -20.13 -14.16 8.24
CA VAL A 223 -21.33 -13.32 8.33
C VAL A 223 -21.59 -12.68 6.98
N THR A 224 -22.44 -13.31 6.16
CA THR A 224 -22.73 -12.85 4.80
C THR A 224 -23.31 -11.44 4.79
N GLY A 225 -22.74 -10.58 3.93
CA GLY A 225 -23.14 -9.17 3.80
C GLY A 225 -22.39 -8.19 4.70
N LEU A 226 -21.49 -8.67 5.56
CA LEU A 226 -20.57 -7.82 6.33
C LEU A 226 -19.34 -7.52 5.47
N THR A 227 -19.23 -6.29 4.96
CA THR A 227 -18.11 -5.86 4.10
C THR A 227 -17.60 -4.48 4.53
N PRO A 228 -16.31 -4.14 4.28
CA PRO A 228 -15.79 -2.80 4.56
C PRO A 228 -16.15 -1.81 3.44
N SER A 229 -16.59 -2.32 2.27
CA SER A 229 -16.90 -1.52 1.09
C SER A 229 -18.20 -0.76 1.26
N SER A 230 -18.16 0.53 0.96
CA SER A 230 -19.35 1.34 0.75
C SER A 230 -19.39 1.80 -0.70
N ARG A 231 -20.60 1.88 -1.28
CA ARG A 231 -20.78 2.44 -2.61
C ARG A 231 -20.42 3.93 -2.60
N SER A 232 -19.69 4.34 -3.63
CA SER A 232 -19.43 5.75 -3.90
C SER A 232 -20.72 6.44 -4.37
N THR A 233 -20.77 7.77 -4.31
CA THR A 233 -21.92 8.62 -4.64
C THR A 233 -22.06 8.93 -6.15
N PHE A 234 -21.51 8.07 -7.01
CA PHE A 234 -21.71 8.16 -8.46
C PHE A 234 -23.15 7.83 -8.84
N ILE A 235 -23.77 8.66 -9.67
CA ILE A 235 -25.15 8.49 -10.12
C ILE A 235 -25.23 8.01 -11.58
N GLY A 236 -26.28 7.22 -11.85
CA GLY A 236 -26.71 6.90 -13.21
C GLY A 236 -28.02 7.61 -13.51
N VAL A 237 -28.06 8.41 -14.57
CA VAL A 237 -29.29 9.03 -15.06
C VAL A 237 -29.88 8.12 -16.12
N SER A 238 -30.88 7.33 -15.72
CA SER A 238 -31.48 6.29 -16.58
C SER A 238 -32.25 6.85 -17.77
N ASN A 239 -32.76 8.08 -17.67
CA ASN A 239 -33.45 8.77 -18.75
C ASN A 239 -33.05 10.26 -18.76
N PRO A 240 -32.49 10.78 -19.87
CA PRO A 240 -32.16 12.20 -20.01
C PRO A 240 -33.35 13.15 -19.83
N LYS A 241 -34.60 12.67 -20.00
CA LYS A 241 -35.83 13.44 -19.78
C LYS A 241 -36.38 13.33 -18.35
N SER A 242 -35.71 12.60 -17.46
CA SER A 242 -36.08 12.57 -16.03
C SER A 242 -35.85 13.94 -15.39
N LEU A 243 -36.40 14.19 -14.19
CA LEU A 243 -36.15 15.42 -13.44
C LEU A 243 -34.64 15.67 -13.26
N ALA A 244 -33.88 14.62 -12.91
CA ALA A 244 -32.43 14.69 -12.80
C ALA A 244 -31.75 15.07 -14.12
N GLY A 245 -32.17 14.46 -15.24
CA GLY A 245 -31.61 14.77 -16.56
C GLY A 245 -31.97 16.19 -17.05
N ALA A 246 -33.19 16.65 -16.79
CA ALA A 246 -33.66 18.00 -17.10
C ALA A 246 -32.92 19.06 -16.28
N ALA A 247 -32.55 18.74 -15.04
CA ALA A 247 -31.71 19.56 -14.17
C ALA A 247 -30.21 19.53 -14.58
N GLY A 248 -29.86 18.79 -15.62
CA GLY A 248 -28.50 18.75 -16.18
C GLY A 248 -27.57 17.71 -15.54
N LEU A 249 -28.07 16.82 -14.67
CA LEU A 249 -27.30 15.69 -14.16
C LEU A 249 -27.09 14.64 -15.28
N LYS A 250 -25.94 13.97 -15.23
CA LYS A 250 -25.53 12.96 -16.22
C LYS A 250 -25.07 11.68 -15.52
N THR A 251 -25.13 10.57 -16.26
CA THR A 251 -24.52 9.30 -15.81
C THR A 251 -23.02 9.50 -15.65
N GLY A 252 -22.48 9.07 -14.50
CA GLY A 252 -21.08 9.22 -14.15
C GLY A 252 -20.76 10.50 -13.38
N ASP A 253 -21.75 11.34 -13.08
CA ASP A 253 -21.59 12.44 -12.14
C ASP A 253 -21.36 11.89 -10.73
N HIS A 254 -20.38 12.44 -10.01
CA HIS A 254 -20.05 12.11 -8.62
C HIS A 254 -20.67 13.13 -7.69
N VAL A 255 -21.67 12.72 -6.90
CA VAL A 255 -22.38 13.65 -6.02
C VAL A 255 -21.55 13.97 -4.78
N LYS A 256 -21.18 15.25 -4.61
CA LYS A 256 -20.39 15.74 -3.49
C LYS A 256 -21.23 16.38 -2.40
N LYS A 257 -22.31 17.07 -2.77
CA LYS A 257 -23.21 17.72 -1.81
C LYS A 257 -24.68 17.63 -2.23
N ILE A 258 -25.55 17.56 -1.23
CA ILE A 258 -26.99 17.80 -1.38
C ILE A 258 -27.43 18.86 -0.36
N ASN A 259 -28.09 19.91 -0.86
CA ASN A 259 -28.60 21.02 -0.05
C ASN A 259 -27.55 21.57 0.94
N GLY A 260 -26.30 21.67 0.49
CA GLY A 260 -25.15 22.14 1.29
C GLY A 260 -24.53 21.11 2.24
N THR A 261 -25.11 19.91 2.37
CA THR A 261 -24.55 18.82 3.18
C THR A 261 -23.58 17.99 2.36
N GLU A 262 -22.37 17.79 2.87
CA GLU A 262 -21.35 16.95 2.22
C GLU A 262 -21.68 15.47 2.27
N LEU A 263 -21.40 14.80 1.17
CA LEU A 263 -21.66 13.39 0.96
C LEU A 263 -20.35 12.68 0.62
N THR A 264 -20.07 11.61 1.34
CA THR A 264 -18.92 10.73 1.07
C THR A 264 -19.35 9.32 0.71
N LYS A 265 -20.58 8.93 1.05
CA LYS A 265 -21.10 7.57 0.88
C LYS A 265 -22.49 7.57 0.24
N TRP A 266 -22.77 6.58 -0.60
CA TRP A 266 -24.07 6.41 -1.25
C TRP A 266 -25.24 6.31 -0.25
N ARG A 267 -25.00 5.74 0.94
CA ARG A 267 -26.02 5.66 1.99
C ARG A 267 -26.50 7.02 2.46
N GLU A 268 -25.59 7.97 2.67
CA GLU A 268 -25.93 9.34 3.10
C GLU A 268 -26.82 10.01 2.05
N LEU A 269 -26.47 9.82 0.77
CA LEU A 269 -27.30 10.25 -0.35
C LEU A 269 -28.72 9.64 -0.27
N ARG A 270 -28.84 8.32 -0.05
CA ARG A 270 -30.14 7.65 0.07
C ARG A 270 -30.96 8.10 1.28
N GLU A 271 -30.31 8.42 2.40
CA GLU A 271 -30.97 8.89 3.63
C GLU A 271 -31.47 10.33 3.51
N LEU A 272 -30.71 11.22 2.88
CA LEU A 272 -31.05 12.64 2.75
C LEU A 272 -32.02 12.94 1.60
N LEU A 273 -32.02 12.12 0.55
CA LEU A 273 -32.80 12.38 -0.66
C LEU A 273 -34.31 12.52 -0.41
N PRO A 274 -35.00 11.67 0.38
CA PRO A 274 -36.44 11.80 0.60
C PRO A 274 -36.83 13.12 1.26
N ALA A 275 -36.08 13.55 2.28
CA ALA A 275 -36.33 14.81 2.98
C ALA A 275 -36.03 16.03 2.09
N ALA A 276 -34.96 15.96 1.31
CA ALA A 276 -34.58 17.02 0.38
C ALA A 276 -35.59 17.18 -0.77
N VAL A 277 -36.15 16.09 -1.30
CA VAL A 277 -37.23 16.15 -2.28
C VAL A 277 -38.52 16.71 -1.67
N ALA A 278 -38.83 16.35 -0.41
CA ALA A 278 -40.00 16.88 0.28
C ALA A 278 -39.94 18.39 0.54
N SER A 279 -38.75 18.99 0.64
CA SER A 279 -38.59 20.44 0.77
C SER A 279 -38.86 21.24 -0.51
N GLY A 280 -39.08 20.58 -1.66
CA GLY A 280 -39.51 21.21 -2.91
C GLY A 280 -38.39 21.75 -3.80
N GLU A 281 -37.14 21.77 -3.32
CA GLU A 281 -35.95 22.10 -4.12
C GLU A 281 -34.79 21.21 -3.71
N LEU A 282 -34.21 20.48 -4.68
CA LEU A 282 -33.04 19.63 -4.46
C LEU A 282 -31.84 20.21 -5.20
N LYS A 283 -30.95 20.87 -4.45
CA LYS A 283 -29.68 21.38 -4.97
C LYS A 283 -28.60 20.32 -4.81
N VAL A 284 -28.05 19.85 -5.93
CA VAL A 284 -27.02 18.82 -5.99
C VAL A 284 -25.74 19.40 -6.57
N GLU A 285 -24.62 19.28 -5.87
CA GLU A 285 -23.29 19.62 -6.39
C GLU A 285 -22.57 18.33 -6.78
N VAL A 286 -22.12 18.27 -8.04
CA VAL A 286 -21.47 17.09 -8.61
C VAL A 286 -20.12 17.43 -9.24
N GLU A 287 -19.19 16.48 -9.18
CA GLU A 287 -17.98 16.47 -9.99
C GLU A 287 -18.20 15.58 -11.22
N ARG A 288 -17.94 16.13 -12.41
CA ARG A 288 -18.14 15.47 -13.70
C ARG A 288 -16.81 15.22 -14.39
N GLY A 289 -16.73 14.12 -15.12
CA GLY A 289 -15.54 13.76 -15.92
C GLY A 289 -14.54 12.88 -15.19
N LEU A 290 -14.81 12.51 -13.93
CA LEU A 290 -13.95 11.63 -13.12
C LEU A 290 -13.80 10.20 -13.68
N LEU A 291 -14.76 9.74 -14.50
CA LEU A 291 -14.72 8.41 -15.12
C LEU A 291 -14.21 8.42 -16.56
N ASP A 292 -13.82 9.59 -17.10
CA ASP A 292 -13.28 9.73 -18.45
C ASP A 292 -11.77 10.05 -18.37
N GLU A 293 -10.94 9.21 -19.02
CA GLU A 293 -9.48 9.34 -19.04
C GLU A 293 -8.98 10.72 -19.47
N LYS A 294 -9.77 11.48 -20.26
CA LYS A 294 -9.34 12.81 -20.73
C LYS A 294 -9.62 13.93 -19.74
N THR A 295 -10.54 13.73 -18.81
CA THR A 295 -11.04 14.78 -17.90
C THR A 295 -10.91 14.42 -16.42
N SER A 296 -10.40 13.22 -16.11
CA SER A 296 -10.23 12.75 -14.73
C SER A 296 -9.32 13.65 -13.89
N ASP A 297 -8.31 14.26 -14.53
CA ASP A 297 -7.31 15.11 -13.85
C ASP A 297 -7.83 16.52 -13.54
N ASN A 298 -8.95 16.95 -14.14
CA ASN A 298 -9.55 18.25 -13.87
C ASN A 298 -11.09 18.18 -14.03
N PRO A 299 -11.79 17.58 -13.05
CA PRO A 299 -13.24 17.39 -13.13
C PRO A 299 -14.00 18.72 -13.06
N GLU A 300 -15.10 18.80 -13.78
CA GLU A 300 -15.97 19.98 -13.78
C GLU A 300 -16.94 19.92 -12.59
N THR A 301 -16.99 20.97 -11.77
CA THR A 301 -18.00 21.09 -10.72
C THR A 301 -19.27 21.69 -11.29
N VAL A 302 -20.37 20.94 -11.22
CA VAL A 302 -21.69 21.34 -11.73
C VAL A 302 -22.68 21.38 -10.57
N THR A 303 -23.46 22.45 -10.49
CA THR A 303 -24.61 22.53 -9.58
C THR A 303 -25.89 22.31 -10.38
N ALA A 304 -26.69 21.33 -9.99
CA ALA A 304 -28.00 21.06 -10.54
C ALA A 304 -29.08 21.34 -9.50
N THR A 305 -30.17 21.97 -9.92
CA THR A 305 -31.37 22.16 -9.09
C THR A 305 -32.48 21.31 -9.70
N VAL A 306 -32.94 20.31 -8.95
CA VAL A 306 -34.00 19.36 -9.34
C VAL A 306 -35.30 19.71 -8.63
#